data_AF-A0AAE0FTD7-F1
#
_entry.id   AF-A0AAE0FTD7-F1
#
_cell.length_a   1.000
_cell.length_b   1.000
_cell.length_c   1.000
_cell.angle_alpha   90.00
_cell.angle_beta   90.00
_cell.angle_gamma   90.00
#
_symmetry.space_group_name_H-M   'P 1'
#
loop_
_entity.id
_entity.type
_entity.pdbx_description
1 polymer ?
#
loop_
_entity_poly.entity_id
_entity_poly.type
_entity_poly.pdbx_seq_one_letter_code
_entity_poly.pdbx_strand_id
1 'polypeptide(L)'
;MEETMEIERSSEIETEQYSTQRSCILGFDSEVVLSDSHNVVQDYCSDAMEDFSKSVRGTLVQDDEASVALFHEGVRLLHAKLIERSKVKMQLFENYARENCFSIPCGLVAGQQQDAGTDLTNKLKEYAQEEEDGSELALTEELQELRCKIAKARSCTADMRRQAAELTSELEQCGDMHSRLAAMSSVIASGIGRLESEKANLSAACEAVECLQKAAARKVPQELMELNGVLPAGPVMSKAST
;
A
#
# COMPACT_ATOMS: atom_id res chain seq x y z
N MET A 1 -50.19 10.90 7.79
CA MET A 1 -48.82 10.34 7.91
C MET A 1 -48.71 8.98 7.23
N GLU A 2 -49.78 8.16 7.16
CA GLU A 2 -49.78 6.91 6.37
C GLU A 2 -49.85 7.14 4.85
N GLU A 3 -50.63 8.11 4.36
CA GLU A 3 -50.75 8.43 2.92
C GLU A 3 -49.43 8.83 2.25
N THR A 4 -48.52 9.49 2.98
CA THR A 4 -47.19 9.86 2.47
C THR A 4 -46.25 8.66 2.35
N MET A 5 -46.44 7.60 3.14
CA MET A 5 -45.61 6.38 3.06
C MET A 5 -46.03 5.44 1.93
N GLU A 6 -47.30 5.45 1.52
CA GLU A 6 -47.76 4.65 0.38
C GLU A 6 -47.30 5.21 -0.97
N ILE A 7 -47.22 6.54 -1.11
CA ILE A 7 -46.75 7.19 -2.34
C ILE A 7 -45.24 6.93 -2.56
N GLU A 8 -44.42 6.96 -1.51
CA GLU A 8 -42.98 6.66 -1.60
C GLU A 8 -42.75 5.21 -2.04
N ARG A 9 -43.46 4.25 -1.44
CA ARG A 9 -43.39 2.83 -1.83
C ARG A 9 -43.84 2.55 -3.26
N SER A 10 -44.90 3.21 -3.74
CA SER A 10 -45.33 3.05 -5.13
C SER A 10 -44.30 3.60 -6.12
N SER A 11 -43.61 4.70 -5.76
CA SER A 11 -42.56 5.27 -6.62
C SER A 11 -41.32 4.38 -6.72
N GLU A 12 -40.90 3.75 -5.61
CA GLU A 12 -39.75 2.84 -5.56
C GLU A 12 -39.95 1.60 -6.45
N ILE A 13 -41.15 1.01 -6.39
CA ILE A 13 -41.52 -0.17 -7.18
C ILE A 13 -41.54 0.12 -8.69
N GLU A 14 -42.01 1.30 -9.10
CA GLU A 14 -41.98 1.72 -10.50
C GLU A 14 -40.53 1.91 -10.98
N THR A 15 -39.66 2.56 -10.19
CA THR A 15 -38.24 2.72 -10.55
C THR A 15 -37.49 1.40 -10.71
N GLU A 16 -37.74 0.40 -9.85
CA GLU A 16 -37.10 -0.92 -9.97
C GLU A 16 -37.59 -1.69 -11.21
N GLN A 17 -38.87 -1.59 -11.55
CA GLN A 17 -39.42 -2.22 -12.75
C GLN A 17 -38.86 -1.59 -14.04
N TYR A 18 -38.77 -0.26 -14.08
CA TYR A 18 -38.17 0.45 -15.23
C TYR A 18 -36.66 0.17 -15.37
N SER A 19 -35.94 0.04 -14.25
CA SER A 19 -34.53 -0.36 -14.25
C SER A 19 -34.35 -1.76 -14.85
N THR A 20 -35.12 -2.74 -14.36
CA THR A 20 -35.04 -4.14 -14.82
C THR A 20 -35.36 -4.26 -16.31
N GLN A 21 -36.38 -3.55 -16.78
CA GLN A 21 -36.76 -3.57 -18.20
C GLN A 21 -35.70 -2.92 -19.11
N ARG A 22 -35.06 -1.83 -18.66
CA ARG A 22 -33.94 -1.21 -19.39
C ARG A 22 -32.76 -2.17 -19.50
N SER A 23 -32.40 -2.83 -18.40
CA SER A 23 -31.31 -3.80 -18.37
C SER A 23 -31.57 -5.00 -19.28
N CYS A 24 -32.82 -5.47 -19.38
CA CYS A 24 -33.19 -6.53 -20.31
C CYS A 24 -33.04 -6.11 -21.78
N ILE A 25 -33.45 -4.88 -22.14
CA ILE A 25 -33.38 -4.39 -23.52
C ILE A 25 -31.93 -4.09 -23.93
N LEU A 26 -31.14 -3.48 -23.04
CA LEU A 26 -29.74 -3.14 -23.31
C LEU A 26 -28.80 -4.35 -23.20
N GLY A 27 -29.22 -5.40 -22.49
CA GLY A 27 -28.40 -6.59 -22.22
C GLY A 27 -27.37 -6.40 -21.11
N PHE A 28 -27.39 -5.25 -20.43
CA PHE A 28 -26.53 -4.92 -19.29
C PHE A 28 -27.19 -3.83 -18.44
N ASP A 29 -26.73 -3.70 -17.20
CA ASP A 29 -27.19 -2.66 -16.29
C ASP A 29 -26.40 -1.36 -16.52
N SER A 30 -27.11 -0.30 -16.95
CA SER A 30 -26.49 1.00 -17.23
C SER A 30 -25.90 1.66 -15.99
N GLU A 31 -26.46 1.43 -14.79
CA GLU A 31 -25.92 2.01 -13.56
C GLU A 31 -24.59 1.35 -13.17
N VAL A 32 -24.43 0.05 -13.46
CA VAL A 32 -23.14 -0.65 -13.28
C VAL A 32 -22.08 -0.06 -14.21
N VAL A 33 -22.41 0.17 -15.49
CA VAL A 33 -21.47 0.77 -16.46
C VAL A 33 -21.06 2.19 -16.04
N LEU A 34 -22.01 3.00 -15.56
CA LEU A 34 -21.73 4.36 -15.07
C LEU A 34 -20.86 4.34 -13.81
N SER A 35 -21.16 3.45 -12.86
CA SER A 35 -20.35 3.24 -11.66
C SER A 35 -18.93 2.81 -12.01
N ASP A 36 -18.75 1.84 -12.92
CA ASP A 36 -17.44 1.39 -13.37
C ASP A 36 -16.67 2.54 -14.04
N SER A 37 -17.34 3.35 -14.85
CA SER A 37 -16.74 4.53 -15.48
C SER A 37 -16.26 5.55 -14.44
N HIS A 38 -17.06 5.79 -13.40
CA HIS A 38 -16.67 6.67 -12.29
C HIS A 38 -15.43 6.13 -11.55
N ASN A 39 -15.43 4.84 -11.21
CA ASN A 39 -14.31 4.20 -10.51
C ASN A 39 -13.01 4.28 -11.33
N VAL A 40 -13.08 3.95 -12.62
CA VAL A 40 -11.93 4.02 -13.53
C VAL A 40 -11.37 5.44 -13.61
N VAL A 41 -12.21 6.47 -13.70
CA VAL A 41 -11.75 7.88 -13.73
C VAL A 41 -11.05 8.25 -12.42
N GLN A 42 -11.56 7.80 -11.28
CA GLN A 42 -10.96 8.04 -9.98
C GLN A 42 -9.60 7.35 -9.83
N ASP A 43 -9.47 6.13 -10.33
CA ASP A 43 -8.21 5.38 -10.36
C ASP A 43 -7.17 6.11 -11.22
N TYR A 44 -7.53 6.50 -12.45
CA TYR A 44 -6.64 7.28 -13.31
C TYR A 44 -6.21 8.62 -12.70
N CYS A 45 -7.09 9.30 -11.97
CA CYS A 45 -6.73 10.52 -11.25
C CYS A 45 -5.69 10.24 -10.14
N SER A 46 -5.78 9.09 -9.48
CA SER A 46 -4.88 8.69 -8.41
C SER A 46 -3.51 8.29 -8.96
N ASP A 47 -3.49 7.47 -10.01
CA ASP A 47 -2.28 7.07 -10.72
C ASP A 47 -1.52 8.27 -11.27
N ALA A 48 -2.22 9.20 -11.93
CA ALA A 48 -1.62 10.42 -12.48
C ALA A 48 -0.99 11.30 -11.39
N MET A 49 -1.61 11.36 -10.21
CA MET A 49 -1.06 12.13 -9.08
C MET A 49 0.13 11.43 -8.42
N GLU A 50 0.16 10.10 -8.40
CA GLU A 50 1.32 9.33 -7.96
C GLU A 50 2.51 9.53 -8.91
N ASP A 51 2.28 9.45 -10.22
CA ASP A 51 3.32 9.69 -11.24
C ASP A 51 3.82 11.13 -11.21
N PHE A 52 2.92 12.10 -11.06
CA PHE A 52 3.28 13.50 -10.83
C PHE A 52 4.16 13.65 -9.59
N SER A 53 3.77 13.03 -8.48
CA SER A 53 4.52 13.08 -7.22
C SER A 53 5.94 12.53 -7.39
N LYS A 54 6.08 11.36 -8.04
CA LYS A 54 7.38 10.73 -8.33
C LYS A 54 8.25 11.61 -9.24
N SER A 55 7.67 12.15 -10.31
CA SER A 55 8.40 12.96 -11.30
C SER A 55 8.91 14.29 -10.71
N VAL A 56 8.07 14.97 -9.93
CA VAL A 56 8.43 16.26 -9.34
C VAL A 56 9.38 16.09 -8.17
N ARG A 57 9.19 15.07 -7.33
CA ARG A 57 10.04 14.81 -6.16
C ARG A 57 11.51 14.66 -6.56
N GLY A 58 11.80 13.89 -7.61
CA GLY A 58 13.17 13.68 -8.08
C GLY A 58 13.84 14.92 -8.69
N THR A 59 13.07 15.97 -9.00
CA THR A 59 13.57 17.15 -9.73
C THR A 59 13.65 18.42 -8.87
N LEU A 60 12.68 18.62 -7.97
CA LEU A 60 12.44 19.92 -7.33
C LEU A 60 12.49 19.91 -5.80
N VAL A 61 12.50 18.73 -5.17
CA VAL A 61 12.44 18.62 -3.71
C VAL A 61 13.85 18.35 -3.18
N GLN A 62 14.32 19.23 -2.28
CA GLN A 62 15.56 18.97 -1.54
C GLN A 62 15.33 17.80 -0.57
N ASP A 63 16.35 17.00 -0.29
CA ASP A 63 16.28 15.83 0.61
C ASP A 63 16.08 16.22 2.10
N ASP A 64 15.60 17.43 2.38
CA ASP A 64 15.21 17.83 3.72
C ASP A 64 13.78 17.33 4.05
N GLU A 65 13.63 16.81 5.26
CA GLU A 65 12.39 16.16 5.71
C GLU A 65 11.19 17.13 5.72
N ALA A 66 11.42 18.41 6.00
CA ALA A 66 10.36 19.41 6.05
C ALA A 66 9.83 19.76 4.65
N SER A 67 10.70 19.91 3.66
CA SER A 67 10.32 20.13 2.25
C SER A 67 9.62 18.93 1.67
N VAL A 68 10.06 17.70 2.00
CA VAL A 68 9.38 16.47 1.57
C VAL A 68 7.98 16.40 2.16
N ALA A 69 7.79 16.73 3.44
CA ALA A 69 6.48 16.75 4.08
C ALA A 69 5.55 17.81 3.46
N LEU A 70 6.05 19.04 3.24
CA LEU A 70 5.28 20.11 2.60
C LEU A 70 4.89 19.76 1.16
N PHE A 71 5.80 19.11 0.42
CA PHE A 71 5.52 18.62 -0.92
C PHE A 71 4.40 17.58 -0.93
N HIS A 72 4.49 16.55 -0.08
CA HIS A 72 3.45 15.54 0.03
C HIS A 72 2.09 16.13 0.41
N GLU A 73 2.05 17.10 1.31
CA GLU A 73 0.81 17.81 1.66
C GLU A 73 0.25 18.60 0.46
N GLY A 74 1.11 19.28 -0.30
CA GLY A 74 0.70 19.98 -1.53
C GLY A 74 0.11 19.04 -2.58
N VAL A 75 0.75 17.89 -2.82
CA VAL A 75 0.25 16.83 -3.71
C VAL A 75 -1.09 16.30 -3.23
N ARG A 76 -1.23 16.04 -1.92
CA ARG A 76 -2.48 15.56 -1.31
C ARG A 76 -3.63 16.55 -1.50
N LEU A 77 -3.39 17.84 -1.26
CA LEU A 77 -4.38 18.89 -1.48
C LEU A 77 -4.77 19.04 -2.95
N LEU A 78 -3.80 18.92 -3.86
CA LEU A 78 -4.05 18.95 -5.29
C LEU A 78 -4.90 17.75 -5.75
N HIS A 79 -4.56 16.54 -5.30
CA HIS A 79 -5.34 15.32 -5.57
C HIS A 79 -6.77 15.45 -5.04
N ALA A 80 -6.96 15.91 -3.80
CA ALA A 80 -8.29 16.13 -3.24
C ALA A 80 -9.13 17.09 -4.10
N LYS A 81 -8.54 18.20 -4.57
CA LYS A 81 -9.23 19.13 -5.48
C LYS A 81 -9.53 18.51 -6.84
N LEU A 82 -8.61 17.69 -7.38
CA LEU A 82 -8.82 16.99 -8.64
C LEU A 82 -10.01 16.03 -8.54
N ILE A 83 -10.08 15.23 -7.48
CA ILE A 83 -11.18 14.29 -7.22
C ILE A 83 -12.51 15.02 -7.02
N GLU A 84 -12.52 16.11 -6.24
CA GLU A 84 -13.73 16.92 -6.06
C GLU A 84 -14.25 17.45 -7.40
N ARG A 85 -13.35 17.96 -8.25
CA ARG A 85 -13.73 18.49 -9.56
C ARG A 85 -14.14 17.42 -10.55
N SER A 86 -13.47 16.27 -10.55
CA SER A 86 -13.81 15.14 -11.42
C SER A 86 -15.19 14.58 -11.06
N LYS A 87 -15.51 14.47 -9.77
CA LYS A 87 -16.83 14.03 -9.30
C LYS A 87 -17.97 14.87 -9.87
N VAL A 88 -17.85 16.21 -9.83
CA VAL A 88 -18.87 17.10 -10.41
C VAL A 88 -19.02 16.88 -11.91
N LYS A 89 -17.92 16.65 -12.63
CA LYS A 89 -17.96 16.40 -14.07
C LYS A 89 -18.51 15.02 -14.42
N MET A 90 -18.17 14.00 -13.64
CA MET A 90 -18.71 12.67 -13.78
C MET A 90 -20.22 12.64 -13.53
N GLN A 91 -20.70 13.36 -12.52
CA GLN A 91 -22.13 13.45 -12.26
C GLN A 91 -22.90 14.10 -13.43
N LEU A 92 -22.34 15.15 -14.05
CA LEU A 92 -22.93 15.74 -15.26
C LEU A 92 -22.92 14.76 -16.44
N PHE A 93 -21.85 14.00 -16.60
CA PHE A 93 -21.74 12.95 -17.61
C PHE A 93 -22.76 11.83 -17.38
N GLU A 94 -22.90 11.34 -16.15
CA GLU A 94 -23.84 10.29 -15.77
C GLU A 94 -25.28 10.72 -16.06
N ASN A 95 -25.66 11.94 -15.67
CA ASN A 95 -26.98 12.48 -15.96
C ASN A 95 -27.23 12.55 -17.47
N TYR A 96 -26.27 13.09 -18.23
CA TYR A 96 -26.38 13.15 -19.68
C TYR A 96 -26.50 11.75 -20.31
N ALA A 97 -25.67 10.80 -19.89
CA ALA A 97 -25.67 9.44 -20.41
C ALA A 97 -26.98 8.72 -20.09
N ARG A 98 -27.51 8.88 -18.88
CA ARG A 98 -28.80 8.31 -18.47
C ARG A 98 -29.97 8.85 -19.29
N GLU A 99 -29.93 10.15 -19.61
CA GLU A 99 -30.99 10.84 -20.35
C GLU A 99 -30.93 10.65 -21.87
N ASN A 100 -29.74 10.39 -22.43
CA ASN A 100 -29.54 10.43 -23.89
C ASN A 100 -28.99 9.13 -24.48
N CYS A 101 -28.13 8.42 -23.75
CA CYS A 101 -27.45 7.22 -24.25
C CYS A 101 -28.17 5.94 -23.80
N PHE A 102 -28.57 5.89 -22.53
CA PHE A 102 -29.23 4.73 -21.91
C PHE A 102 -30.74 4.90 -21.78
N SER A 103 -31.28 6.01 -22.29
CA SER A 103 -32.73 6.22 -22.36
C SER A 103 -33.31 5.38 -23.49
N ILE A 104 -34.32 4.57 -23.18
CA ILE A 104 -35.10 3.87 -24.19
C ILE A 104 -36.31 4.75 -24.54
N PRO A 105 -36.49 5.15 -25.80
CA PRO A 105 -37.67 5.88 -26.23
C PRO A 105 -38.95 5.15 -25.82
N CYS A 106 -39.88 5.86 -25.18
CA CYS A 106 -41.11 5.26 -24.64
C CYS A 106 -41.96 4.52 -25.70
N GLY A 107 -41.89 4.93 -26.96
CA GLY A 107 -42.55 4.25 -28.07
C GLY A 107 -42.03 2.83 -28.38
N LEU A 108 -40.78 2.53 -28.04
CA LEU A 108 -40.20 1.19 -28.22
C LEU A 108 -40.56 0.25 -27.07
N VAL A 109 -40.75 0.80 -25.86
CA VAL A 109 -41.16 0.03 -24.68
C VAL A 109 -42.59 -0.48 -24.82
N ALA A 110 -43.49 0.34 -25.39
CA ALA A 110 -44.88 -0.03 -25.61
C ALA A 110 -45.06 -1.14 -26.67
N GLY A 111 -44.20 -1.19 -27.69
CA GLY A 111 -44.25 -2.20 -28.75
C GLY A 111 -43.98 -3.62 -28.22
N GLN A 112 -43.07 -3.79 -27.27
CA GLN A 112 -42.80 -5.10 -26.67
C GLN A 112 -43.92 -5.61 -25.76
N GLN A 113 -44.72 -4.73 -25.16
CA GLN A 113 -45.88 -5.14 -24.37
C GLN A 113 -47.12 -5.44 -25.24
N GLN A 114 -47.22 -4.87 -26.44
CA GLN A 114 -48.36 -5.08 -27.34
C GLN A 114 -48.17 -6.21 -28.37
N ASP A 115 -46.94 -6.61 -28.70
CA ASP A 115 -46.66 -7.78 -29.55
C ASP A 115 -46.65 -9.12 -28.78
N ALA A 116 -47.07 -9.12 -27.51
CA ALA A 116 -47.68 -10.28 -26.87
C ALA A 116 -49.10 -10.57 -27.43
N GLY A 117 -49.35 -10.20 -28.69
CA GLY A 117 -50.45 -10.68 -29.49
C GLY A 117 -50.29 -12.18 -29.68
N THR A 118 -51.06 -12.90 -28.87
CA THR A 118 -51.17 -14.36 -28.69
C THR A 118 -51.01 -15.24 -29.95
N ASP A 119 -51.14 -14.72 -31.16
CA ASP A 119 -51.17 -15.50 -32.40
C ASP A 119 -49.77 -15.77 -33.00
N LEU A 120 -48.79 -14.90 -32.80
CA LEU A 120 -47.40 -15.14 -33.26
C LEU A 120 -46.60 -15.96 -32.24
N THR A 121 -46.80 -15.72 -30.95
CA THR A 121 -46.22 -16.50 -29.85
C THR A 121 -46.72 -17.95 -29.81
N ASN A 122 -47.98 -18.20 -30.19
CA ASN A 122 -48.51 -19.56 -30.28
C ASN A 122 -47.96 -20.30 -31.50
N LYS A 123 -47.79 -19.61 -32.64
CA LYS A 123 -47.13 -20.18 -33.84
C LYS A 123 -45.63 -20.44 -33.61
N LEU A 124 -44.92 -19.56 -32.91
CA LEU A 124 -43.52 -19.79 -32.51
C LEU A 124 -43.39 -20.92 -31.49
N LYS A 125 -44.36 -21.12 -30.60
CA LYS A 125 -44.40 -22.28 -29.70
C LYS A 125 -44.64 -23.61 -30.44
N GLU A 126 -45.51 -23.61 -31.45
CA GLU A 126 -45.73 -24.80 -32.30
C GLU A 126 -44.49 -25.13 -33.17
N TYR A 127 -43.79 -24.12 -33.69
CA TYR A 127 -42.52 -24.33 -34.41
C TYR A 127 -41.35 -24.69 -33.48
N ALA A 128 -41.34 -24.21 -32.22
CA ALA A 128 -40.34 -24.58 -31.23
C ALA A 128 -40.50 -26.04 -30.78
N GLN A 129 -41.72 -26.54 -30.62
CA GLN A 129 -41.97 -27.92 -30.14
C GLN A 129 -41.46 -29.03 -31.09
N GLU A 130 -41.28 -28.77 -32.38
CA GLU A 130 -40.71 -29.76 -33.33
C GLU A 130 -39.17 -29.72 -33.40
N GLU A 131 -38.51 -28.65 -32.95
CA GLU A 131 -37.05 -28.53 -32.79
C GLU A 131 -36.57 -28.66 -31.32
N GLU A 132 -37.47 -28.55 -30.34
CA GLU A 132 -37.20 -28.47 -28.90
C GLU A 132 -36.62 -29.78 -28.34
N ASP A 133 -37.13 -30.95 -28.69
CA ASP A 133 -36.65 -32.19 -28.05
C ASP A 133 -35.16 -32.48 -28.32
N GLY A 134 -34.64 -32.06 -29.48
CA GLY A 134 -33.22 -32.17 -29.82
C GLY A 134 -32.37 -31.00 -29.32
N SER A 135 -32.90 -29.77 -29.39
CA SER A 135 -32.15 -28.56 -29.01
C SER A 135 -32.17 -28.30 -27.50
N GLU A 136 -33.26 -28.64 -26.79
CA GLU A 136 -33.40 -28.53 -25.34
C GLU A 136 -32.48 -29.53 -24.63
N LEU A 137 -32.35 -30.75 -25.17
CA LEU A 137 -31.42 -31.74 -24.64
C LEU A 137 -29.96 -31.28 -24.80
N ALA A 138 -29.61 -30.73 -25.97
CA ALA A 138 -28.29 -30.14 -26.22
C ALA A 138 -28.03 -28.92 -25.31
N LEU A 139 -29.01 -28.03 -25.12
CA LEU A 139 -28.91 -26.88 -24.22
C LEU A 139 -28.76 -27.33 -22.76
N THR A 140 -29.44 -28.40 -22.37
CA THR A 140 -29.38 -28.99 -21.03
C THR A 140 -28.01 -29.62 -20.78
N GLU A 141 -27.45 -30.33 -21.77
CA GLU A 141 -26.09 -30.85 -21.74
C GLU A 141 -25.05 -29.73 -21.64
N GLU A 142 -25.19 -28.66 -22.43
CA GLU A 142 -24.32 -27.49 -22.38
C GLU A 142 -24.41 -26.78 -21.01
N LEU A 143 -25.61 -26.59 -20.48
CA LEU A 143 -25.82 -26.05 -19.14
C LEU A 143 -25.17 -26.91 -18.06
N GLN A 144 -25.27 -28.24 -18.17
CA GLN A 144 -24.65 -29.17 -17.25
C GLN A 144 -23.12 -29.10 -17.34
N GLU A 145 -22.57 -29.01 -18.56
CA GLU A 145 -21.14 -28.83 -18.80
C GLU A 145 -20.64 -27.51 -18.20
N LEU A 146 -21.36 -26.40 -18.43
CA LEU A 146 -21.05 -25.09 -17.87
C LEU A 146 -21.11 -25.10 -16.34
N ARG A 147 -22.12 -25.72 -15.74
CA ARG A 147 -22.21 -25.91 -14.28
C ARG A 147 -21.01 -26.69 -13.74
N CYS A 148 -20.58 -27.74 -14.43
CA CYS A 148 -19.37 -28.49 -14.10
C CYS A 148 -18.10 -27.63 -14.22
N LYS A 149 -17.97 -26.84 -15.28
CA LYS A 149 -16.85 -25.90 -15.47
C LYS A 149 -16.81 -24.85 -14.35
N ILE A 150 -17.96 -24.28 -13.99
CA ILE A 150 -18.08 -23.31 -12.88
C ILE A 150 -17.69 -23.98 -11.54
N ALA A 151 -18.16 -25.19 -11.27
CA ALA A 151 -17.80 -25.92 -10.05
C ALA A 151 -16.28 -26.18 -9.97
N LYS A 152 -15.66 -26.61 -11.07
CA LYS A 152 -14.19 -26.79 -11.16
C LYS A 152 -13.45 -25.47 -10.97
N ALA A 153 -13.89 -24.40 -11.62
CA ALA A 153 -13.29 -23.07 -11.49
C ALA A 153 -13.39 -22.54 -10.04
N ARG A 154 -14.54 -22.76 -9.37
CA ARG A 154 -14.72 -22.40 -7.95
C ARG A 154 -13.79 -23.19 -7.04
N SER A 155 -13.64 -24.50 -7.28
CA SER A 155 -12.68 -25.34 -6.53
C SER A 155 -11.25 -24.85 -6.72
N CYS A 156 -10.83 -24.62 -7.97
CA CYS A 156 -9.52 -24.08 -8.30
C CYS A 156 -9.27 -22.73 -7.62
N THR A 157 -10.26 -21.83 -7.65
CA THR A 157 -10.19 -20.53 -6.97
C THR A 157 -10.02 -20.69 -5.45
N ALA A 158 -10.74 -21.62 -4.84
CA ALA A 158 -10.63 -21.89 -3.40
C ALA A 158 -9.23 -22.43 -3.04
N ASP A 159 -8.68 -23.33 -3.85
CA ASP A 159 -7.34 -23.87 -3.65
C ASP A 159 -6.25 -22.81 -3.86
N MET A 160 -6.37 -21.97 -4.89
CA MET A 160 -5.46 -20.84 -5.11
C MET A 160 -5.53 -19.83 -3.98
N ARG A 161 -6.72 -19.54 -3.44
CA ARG A 161 -6.86 -18.67 -2.25
C ARG A 161 -6.19 -19.26 -1.01
N ARG A 162 -6.30 -20.58 -0.81
CA ARG A 162 -5.60 -21.27 0.28
C ARG A 162 -4.08 -21.15 0.12
N GLN A 163 -3.56 -21.42 -1.08
CA GLN A 163 -2.13 -21.27 -1.37
C GLN A 163 -1.63 -19.83 -1.20
N ALA A 164 -2.41 -18.84 -1.61
CA ALA A 164 -2.07 -17.43 -1.40
C ALA A 164 -2.00 -17.08 0.10
N ALA A 165 -2.92 -17.60 0.92
CA ALA A 165 -2.90 -17.41 2.36
C ALA A 165 -1.69 -18.09 3.02
N GLU A 166 -1.34 -19.31 2.59
CA GLU A 166 -0.15 -20.03 3.05
C GLU A 166 1.13 -19.24 2.71
N LEU A 167 1.28 -18.78 1.47
CA LEU A 167 2.42 -17.96 1.04
C LEU A 167 2.51 -16.63 1.80
N THR A 168 1.37 -16.01 2.11
CA THR A 168 1.33 -14.77 2.92
C THR A 168 1.87 -15.03 4.34
N SER A 169 1.44 -16.14 4.96
CA SER A 169 1.94 -16.56 6.28
C SER A 169 3.44 -16.88 6.26
N GLU A 170 3.93 -17.55 5.22
CA GLU A 170 5.37 -17.82 5.06
C GLU A 170 6.18 -16.52 4.91
N LEU A 171 5.63 -15.54 4.18
CA LEU A 171 6.27 -14.24 3.97
C LEU A 171 6.34 -13.43 5.28
N GLU A 172 5.26 -13.45 6.08
CA GLU A 172 5.25 -12.85 7.43
C GLU A 172 6.31 -13.48 8.34
N GLN A 173 6.39 -14.81 8.37
CA GLN A 173 7.40 -15.53 9.15
C GLN A 173 8.84 -15.21 8.70
N CYS A 174 9.06 -15.11 7.39
CA CYS A 174 10.35 -14.66 6.84
C CYS A 174 10.68 -13.22 7.26
N GLY A 175 9.69 -12.32 7.22
CA GLY A 175 9.82 -10.93 7.69
C GLY A 175 10.19 -10.83 9.17
N ASP A 176 9.58 -11.64 10.02
CA ASP A 176 9.90 -11.74 11.44
C ASP A 176 11.32 -12.26 11.68
N MET A 177 11.72 -13.31 10.96
CA MET A 177 13.10 -13.82 11.03
C MET A 177 14.11 -12.77 10.58
N HIS A 178 13.84 -12.05 9.49
CA HIS A 178 14.70 -10.98 9.01
C HIS A 178 14.84 -9.86 10.06
N SER A 179 13.73 -9.44 10.67
CA SER A 179 13.72 -8.42 11.72
C SER A 179 14.53 -8.86 12.95
N ARG A 180 14.40 -10.13 13.36
CA ARG A 180 15.20 -10.70 14.46
C ARG A 180 16.69 -10.74 14.13
N LEU A 181 17.06 -11.13 12.91
CA LEU A 181 18.45 -11.13 12.46
C LEU A 181 19.03 -9.72 12.40
N ALA A 182 18.27 -8.74 11.93
CA ALA A 182 18.67 -7.33 11.91
C ALA A 182 18.90 -6.82 13.34
N ALA A 183 18.01 -7.13 14.29
CA ALA A 183 18.17 -6.78 15.69
C ALA A 183 19.43 -7.44 16.31
N MET A 184 19.66 -8.73 16.05
CA MET A 184 20.87 -9.42 16.50
C MET A 184 22.14 -8.80 15.90
N SER A 185 22.13 -8.48 14.61
CA SER A 185 23.25 -7.82 13.94
C SER A 185 23.56 -6.46 14.55
N SER A 186 22.53 -5.66 14.86
CA SER A 186 22.68 -4.37 15.55
C SER A 186 23.30 -4.53 16.95
N VAL A 187 22.83 -5.51 17.74
CA VAL A 187 23.40 -5.81 19.06
C VAL A 187 24.87 -6.22 18.93
N ILE A 188 25.21 -7.10 17.98
CA ILE A 188 26.59 -7.52 17.74
C ILE A 188 27.47 -6.32 17.34
N ALA A 189 27.00 -5.48 16.42
CA ALA A 189 27.73 -4.29 15.97
C ALA A 189 28.01 -3.32 17.14
N SER A 190 27.01 -3.07 17.98
CA SER A 190 27.19 -2.24 19.18
C SER A 190 28.16 -2.85 20.19
N GLY A 191 28.13 -4.18 20.36
CA GLY A 191 29.06 -4.92 21.22
C GLY A 191 30.50 -4.85 20.72
N ILE A 192 30.72 -4.99 19.41
CA ILE A 192 32.03 -4.81 18.77
C ILE A 192 32.54 -3.39 19.00
N GLY A 193 31.71 -2.37 18.75
CA GLY A 193 32.10 -0.97 18.98
C GLY A 193 32.49 -0.69 20.44
N ARG A 194 31.78 -1.29 21.41
CA ARG A 194 32.16 -1.19 22.82
C ARG A 194 33.51 -1.84 23.10
N LEU A 195 33.75 -3.06 22.61
CA LEU A 195 35.03 -3.75 22.79
C LEU A 195 36.20 -3.00 22.15
N GLU A 196 35.99 -2.39 20.99
CA GLU A 196 37.00 -1.54 20.35
C GLU A 196 37.32 -0.31 21.20
N SER A 197 36.32 0.33 21.80
CA SER A 197 36.52 1.45 22.72
C SER A 197 37.25 1.04 24.00
N GLU A 198 36.92 -0.11 24.58
CA GLU A 198 37.61 -0.65 25.77
C GLU A 198 39.06 -1.00 25.47
N LYS A 199 39.32 -1.59 24.30
CA LYS A 199 40.68 -1.88 23.82
C LYS A 199 41.49 -0.60 23.66
N ALA A 200 40.92 0.46 23.10
CA ALA A 200 41.58 1.76 22.96
C ALA A 200 41.91 2.36 24.34
N ASN A 201 40.97 2.32 25.29
CA ASN A 201 41.19 2.79 26.66
C ASN A 201 42.29 1.99 27.38
N LEU A 202 42.31 0.67 27.23
CA LEU A 202 43.34 -0.18 27.81
C LEU A 202 44.72 0.11 27.21
N SER A 203 44.80 0.32 25.89
CA SER A 203 46.04 0.73 25.22
C SER A 203 46.57 2.05 25.79
N ALA A 204 45.70 3.06 25.92
CA ALA A 204 46.06 4.35 26.50
C ALA A 204 46.52 4.22 27.96
N ALA A 205 45.89 3.36 28.75
CA ALA A 205 46.30 3.09 30.13
C ALA A 205 47.70 2.42 30.19
N CYS A 206 47.98 1.45 29.31
CA CYS A 206 49.30 0.83 29.20
C CYS A 206 50.38 1.87 28.85
N GLU A 207 50.13 2.73 27.87
CA GLU A 207 51.04 3.82 27.50
C GLU A 207 51.29 4.80 28.66
N ALA A 208 50.26 5.13 29.43
CA ALA A 208 50.39 5.97 30.62
C ALA A 208 51.25 5.31 31.70
N VAL A 209 51.07 4.02 31.96
CA VAL A 209 51.89 3.25 32.92
C VAL A 209 53.35 3.22 32.48
N GLU A 210 53.63 2.98 31.20
CA GLU A 210 55.00 3.03 30.67
C GLU A 210 55.64 4.42 30.84
N CYS A 211 54.88 5.48 30.58
CA CYS A 211 55.34 6.86 30.80
C CYS A 211 55.68 7.12 32.27
N LEU A 212 54.83 6.67 33.19
CA LEU A 212 55.06 6.80 34.64
C LEU A 212 56.28 5.99 35.10
N GLN A 213 56.47 4.77 34.59
CA GLN A 213 57.66 3.96 34.87
C GLN A 213 58.94 4.64 34.37
N LYS A 214 58.94 5.20 33.16
CA LYS A 214 60.07 5.98 32.62
C LYS A 214 60.35 7.23 33.44
N ALA A 215 59.31 7.93 33.91
CA ALA A 215 59.46 9.11 34.75
C ALA A 215 60.01 8.77 36.15
N ALA A 216 59.54 7.69 36.78
CA ALA A 216 60.06 7.19 38.04
C ALA A 216 61.53 6.77 37.92
N ALA A 217 61.89 6.05 36.85
CA ALA A 217 63.27 5.66 36.57
C ALA A 217 64.22 6.86 36.36
N ARG A 218 63.72 8.04 35.95
CA ARG A 218 64.51 9.28 35.85
C ARG A 218 64.66 10.02 37.19
N LYS A 219 63.68 9.92 38.09
CA LYS A 219 63.74 10.55 39.42
C LYS A 219 64.71 9.87 40.36
N VAL A 220 64.82 8.53 40.31
CA VAL A 220 65.72 7.76 41.19
C VAL A 220 67.21 8.17 41.04
N PRO A 221 67.76 8.39 39.83
CA PRO A 221 69.11 8.95 39.66
C PRO A 221 69.27 10.39 40.14
N GLN A 222 68.23 11.23 40.00
CA GLN A 222 68.27 12.63 40.44
C GLN A 222 68.35 12.74 41.97
N GLU A 223 67.55 11.96 42.70
CA GLU A 223 67.58 11.93 44.17
C GLU A 223 68.91 11.33 44.69
N LEU A 224 69.49 10.34 44.00
CA LEU A 224 70.83 9.81 44.32
C LEU A 224 71.97 10.80 44.02
N MET A 225 71.82 11.67 43.01
CA MET A 225 72.77 12.76 42.74
C MET A 225 72.67 13.87 43.79
N GLU A 226 71.47 14.23 44.24
CA GLU A 226 71.26 15.23 45.29
C GLU A 226 71.77 14.73 46.65
N LEU A 227 71.61 13.44 46.98
CA LEU A 227 72.17 12.85 48.21
C LEU A 227 73.71 12.74 48.20
N ASN A 228 74.35 12.57 47.04
CA ASN A 228 75.81 12.58 46.93
C ASN A 228 76.41 13.99 46.76
N GLY A 229 75.58 15.02 46.56
CA GLY A 229 76.00 16.42 46.38
C GLY A 229 76.11 17.24 47.67
N VAL A 230 75.68 16.71 48.83
CA VAL A 230 75.71 17.41 50.12
C VAL A 230 76.82 16.86 51.02
N LEU A 231 78.07 17.12 50.64
CA LEU A 231 79.17 17.20 51.61
C LEU A 231 79.68 18.64 51.59
N PRO A 232 79.39 19.47 52.61
CA PRO A 232 79.93 20.81 52.68
C PRO A 232 81.45 20.73 52.86
N ALA A 233 82.19 21.34 51.93
CA ALA A 233 83.61 21.58 52.10
C ALA A 233 83.83 22.36 53.40
N GLY A 234 84.53 21.72 54.35
CA GLY A 234 84.86 22.32 55.64
C GLY A 234 85.70 23.58 55.50
N PRO A 235 85.61 24.51 56.46
CA PRO A 235 86.27 25.80 56.36
C PRO A 235 87.78 25.64 56.48
N VAL A 236 88.51 26.10 55.46
CA VAL A 236 89.97 26.21 55.48
C VAL A 236 90.36 27.32 56.45
N MET A 237 90.74 26.93 57.67
CA MET A 237 91.33 27.81 58.67
C MET A 237 92.71 28.28 58.19
N SER A 238 92.85 29.59 58.01
CA SER A 238 94.09 30.29 57.70
C SER A 238 94.66 30.92 58.97
N LYS A 239 96.00 30.83 59.14
CA LYS A 239 96.89 31.55 60.10
C LYS A 239 96.90 30.99 61.54
N ALA A 240 97.97 31.03 62.35
CA ALA A 240 99.32 31.60 62.31
C ALA A 240 100.17 30.97 63.45
N SER A 241 101.51 31.13 63.35
CA SER A 241 102.53 31.28 64.42
C SER A 241 102.40 30.39 65.69
N THR A 242 103.40 29.58 66.03
CA THR A 242 104.75 29.96 66.49
C THR A 242 105.68 28.75 66.42
#